data_AF-A0A6L9MRM0-F1
#
_entry.id   AF-A0A6L9MRM0-F1
#
_cell.length_a   1.000
_cell.length_b   1.000
_cell.length_c   1.000
_cell.angle_alpha   90.00
_cell.angle_beta   90.00
_cell.angle_gamma   90.00
#
_symmetry.space_group_name_H-M   'P 1'
#
loop_
_entity.id
_entity.type
_entity.pdbx_description
1 polymer ?
#
loop_
_entity_poly.entity_id
_entity_poly.type
_entity_poly.pdbx_seq_one_letter_code
_entity_poly.pdbx_strand_id
1 'polypeptide(L)'
;MHSVSNPFQACNDIFFKPNGVFKAVGERNNWSWMPFFMVMGITLVLQYLYVNFVDIEWFANLNIAAQGDMSPAEEDQMRAFFTRSSLMWSQLIGAFFALIIINAIYAVYLNLATRADDSHVFGFTDWYGFSWWVSMPYVITGLLGLAILLFTNDHQISPAALAPTSLSYILSVPMDSEWFAFCQAIRLELFWGIYLAMVGISQWTSFSKQKAAIIATAPYLIIYSIWLVALLAF
;
A
#
# COMPACT_ATOMS: atom_id res chain seq x y z
N MET A 1 20.76 19.49 -15.39
CA MET A 1 19.51 19.02 -14.74
C MET A 1 19.16 17.66 -15.33
N HIS A 2 18.81 16.68 -14.51
CA HIS A 2 18.40 15.36 -15.00
C HIS A 2 17.05 15.48 -15.74
N SER A 3 17.04 15.17 -17.04
CA SER A 3 15.80 15.18 -17.85
C SER A 3 15.19 13.78 -17.89
N VAL A 4 13.88 13.68 -17.68
CA VAL A 4 13.11 12.44 -17.79
C VAL A 4 12.30 12.51 -19.08
N SER A 5 12.59 11.60 -20.01
CA SER A 5 12.11 11.69 -21.40
C SER A 5 10.84 10.88 -21.67
N ASN A 6 10.58 9.83 -20.90
CA ASN A 6 9.47 8.89 -21.11
C ASN A 6 9.03 8.22 -19.79
N PRO A 7 7.82 7.63 -19.72
CA PRO A 7 7.28 7.06 -18.48
C PRO A 7 8.01 5.80 -17.99
N PHE A 8 8.67 5.03 -18.88
CA PHE A 8 9.47 3.87 -18.45
C PHE A 8 10.71 4.32 -17.68
N GLN A 9 11.41 5.32 -18.21
CA GLN A 9 12.51 5.97 -17.52
C GLN A 9 12.04 6.55 -16.18
N ALA A 10 10.87 7.21 -16.15
CA ALA A 10 10.30 7.75 -14.92
C ALA A 10 10.05 6.67 -13.85
N CYS A 11 9.57 5.48 -14.24
CA CYS A 11 9.34 4.35 -13.32
C CYS A 11 10.63 3.80 -12.70
N ASN A 12 11.76 3.88 -13.41
CA ASN A 12 13.06 3.55 -12.83
C ASN A 12 13.61 4.68 -11.96
N ASP A 13 13.51 5.92 -12.46
CA ASP A 13 14.13 7.08 -11.83
C ASP A 13 13.40 7.53 -10.57
N ILE A 14 12.13 7.17 -10.35
CA ILE A 14 11.37 7.56 -9.16
C ILE A 14 12.06 7.12 -7.86
N PHE A 15 12.78 5.99 -7.88
CA PHE A 15 13.45 5.43 -6.71
C PHE A 15 14.73 6.19 -6.32
N PHE A 16 15.40 6.82 -7.28
CA PHE A 16 16.74 7.39 -7.07
C PHE A 16 16.82 8.90 -7.35
N LYS A 17 15.97 9.40 -8.25
CA LYS A 17 15.96 10.79 -8.74
C LYS A 17 14.53 11.36 -8.82
N PRO A 18 13.74 11.29 -7.74
CA PRO A 18 12.31 11.62 -7.76
C PRO A 18 12.00 13.07 -8.16
N ASN A 19 12.89 14.03 -7.87
CA ASN A 19 12.68 15.45 -8.25
C ASN A 19 12.45 15.62 -9.77
N GLY A 20 13.26 14.94 -10.59
CA GLY A 20 13.13 15.03 -12.05
C GLY A 20 11.86 14.35 -12.56
N VAL A 21 11.45 13.26 -11.89
CA VAL A 21 10.21 12.55 -12.20
C VAL A 21 9.00 13.41 -11.88
N PHE A 22 8.90 13.94 -10.66
CA PHE A 22 7.76 14.79 -10.27
C PHE A 22 7.67 16.06 -11.09
N LYS A 23 8.78 16.68 -11.47
CA LYS A 23 8.77 17.78 -12.44
C LYS A 23 8.17 17.33 -13.78
N ALA A 24 8.67 16.24 -14.35
CA ALA A 24 8.19 15.76 -15.65
C ALA A 24 6.72 15.37 -15.65
N VAL A 25 6.24 14.67 -14.60
CA VAL A 25 4.84 14.23 -14.52
C VAL A 25 3.86 15.37 -14.22
N GLY A 26 4.33 16.50 -13.67
CA GLY A 26 3.52 17.72 -13.55
C GLY A 26 3.30 18.43 -14.89
N GLU A 27 4.14 18.15 -15.90
CA GLU A 27 4.08 18.76 -17.23
C GLU A 27 3.52 17.79 -18.30
N ARG A 28 3.30 16.52 -17.96
CA ARG A 28 2.95 15.45 -18.91
C ARG A 28 1.72 14.67 -18.47
N ASN A 29 0.70 14.71 -19.34
CA ASN A 29 -0.54 13.97 -19.13
C ASN A 29 -0.34 12.45 -19.31
N ASN A 30 -1.19 11.66 -18.66
CA ASN A 30 -1.34 10.20 -18.81
C ASN A 30 -0.14 9.33 -18.38
N TRP A 31 0.98 9.90 -17.93
CA TRP A 31 2.13 9.11 -17.50
C TRP A 31 1.83 8.25 -16.27
N SER A 32 0.90 8.67 -15.43
CA SER A 32 0.50 7.95 -14.21
C SER A 32 -0.24 6.64 -14.45
N TRP A 33 -0.67 6.34 -15.69
CA TRP A 33 -1.16 5.00 -16.02
C TRP A 33 -0.07 3.93 -15.88
N MET A 34 1.21 4.29 -16.10
CA MET A 34 2.32 3.36 -15.98
C MET A 34 2.49 2.85 -14.53
N PRO A 35 2.68 3.70 -13.51
CA PRO A 35 2.75 3.24 -12.12
C PRO A 35 1.43 2.61 -11.66
N PHE A 36 0.26 3.06 -12.15
CA PHE A 36 -1.02 2.41 -11.88
C PHE A 36 -0.99 0.92 -12.25
N PHE A 37 -0.64 0.59 -13.50
CA PHE A 37 -0.61 -0.80 -13.94
C PHE A 37 0.48 -1.62 -13.23
N MET A 38 1.62 -1.02 -12.91
CA MET A 38 2.69 -1.73 -12.20
C MET A 38 2.29 -2.07 -10.75
N VAL A 39 1.78 -1.09 -10.01
CA VAL A 39 1.35 -1.26 -8.60
C VAL A 39 0.12 -2.16 -8.53
N MET A 40 -0.86 -1.97 -9.40
CA MET A 40 -2.04 -2.85 -9.46
C MET A 40 -1.65 -4.27 -9.87
N GLY A 41 -0.83 -4.40 -10.91
CA GLY A 41 -0.40 -5.69 -11.45
C GLY A 41 0.35 -6.53 -10.42
N ILE A 42 1.37 -5.97 -9.76
CA ILE A 42 2.12 -6.72 -8.73
C ILE A 42 1.22 -7.12 -7.57
N THR A 43 0.30 -6.25 -7.16
CA THR A 43 -0.63 -6.53 -6.05
C THR A 43 -1.54 -7.69 -6.40
N LEU A 44 -2.22 -7.64 -7.55
CA LEU A 44 -3.17 -8.68 -7.95
C LEU A 44 -2.48 -10.02 -8.24
N VAL A 45 -1.31 -9.98 -8.89
CA VAL A 45 -0.51 -11.19 -9.13
C VAL A 45 -0.12 -11.83 -7.81
N LEU A 46 0.33 -11.05 -6.83
CA LEU A 46 0.77 -11.57 -5.54
C LEU A 46 -0.39 -12.20 -4.75
N GLN A 47 -1.57 -11.55 -4.72
CA GLN A 47 -2.77 -12.11 -4.09
C GLN A 47 -3.23 -13.40 -4.80
N TYR A 48 -3.27 -13.39 -6.14
CA TYR A 48 -3.66 -14.57 -6.92
C TYR A 48 -2.73 -15.76 -6.65
N LEU A 49 -1.42 -15.52 -6.68
CA LEU A 49 -0.45 -16.58 -6.45
C LEU A 49 -0.53 -17.09 -5.00
N TYR A 50 -0.69 -16.20 -4.02
CA TYR A 50 -0.82 -16.58 -2.62
C TYR A 50 -2.01 -17.52 -2.38
N VAL A 51 -3.21 -17.17 -2.85
CA VAL A 51 -4.40 -18.03 -2.67
C VAL A 51 -4.23 -19.39 -3.37
N ASN A 52 -3.54 -19.42 -4.50
CA ASN A 52 -3.28 -20.68 -5.20
C ASN A 52 -2.19 -21.53 -4.55
N PHE A 53 -1.30 -20.91 -3.79
CA PHE A 53 -0.21 -21.58 -3.10
C PHE A 53 -0.61 -22.05 -1.70
N VAL A 54 -1.39 -21.27 -0.95
CA VAL A 54 -1.69 -21.54 0.46
C VAL A 54 -2.58 -22.76 0.66
N ASP A 55 -2.34 -23.48 1.77
CA ASP A 55 -3.27 -24.47 2.31
C ASP A 55 -4.51 -23.74 2.84
N ILE A 56 -5.66 -24.00 2.19
CA ILE A 56 -6.92 -23.31 2.47
C ILE A 56 -7.52 -23.75 3.80
N GLU A 57 -7.36 -25.02 4.19
CA GLU A 57 -7.90 -25.52 5.45
C GLU A 57 -7.12 -24.93 6.63
N TRP A 58 -5.80 -24.93 6.53
CA TRP A 58 -4.93 -24.25 7.48
C TRP A 58 -5.27 -22.75 7.56
N PHE A 59 -5.41 -22.08 6.41
CA PHE A 59 -5.74 -20.66 6.36
C PHE A 59 -7.09 -20.35 7.01
N ALA A 60 -8.10 -21.19 6.75
CA ALA A 60 -9.41 -21.07 7.39
C ALA A 60 -9.29 -21.19 8.91
N ASN A 61 -8.58 -22.21 9.41
CA ASN A 61 -8.35 -22.41 10.84
C ASN A 61 -7.65 -21.21 11.49
N LEU A 62 -6.62 -20.67 10.82
CA LEU A 62 -5.89 -19.51 11.31
C LEU A 62 -6.79 -18.26 11.41
N ASN A 63 -7.68 -18.04 10.45
CA ASN A 63 -8.61 -16.92 10.49
C ASN A 63 -9.74 -17.13 11.50
N ILE A 64 -10.22 -18.37 11.69
CA ILE A 64 -11.21 -18.71 12.74
C ILE A 64 -10.63 -18.44 14.12
N ALA A 65 -9.42 -18.93 14.39
CA ALA A 65 -8.74 -18.70 15.66
C ALA A 65 -8.52 -17.21 15.96
N ALA A 66 -8.32 -16.38 14.93
CA ALA A 66 -8.15 -14.94 15.08
C ALA A 66 -9.44 -14.15 15.40
N GLN A 67 -10.63 -14.74 15.27
CA GLN A 67 -11.91 -14.08 15.59
C GLN A 67 -12.30 -14.17 17.08
N GLY A 68 -11.53 -14.90 17.90
CA GLY A 68 -11.85 -15.13 19.32
C GLY A 68 -12.93 -16.20 19.52
N ASP A 69 -13.66 -16.13 20.62
CA ASP A 69 -14.67 -17.14 20.98
C ASP A 69 -15.87 -17.09 20.01
N MET A 70 -16.02 -18.16 19.22
CA MET A 70 -17.15 -18.38 18.32
C MET A 70 -17.91 -19.65 18.75
N SER A 71 -19.22 -19.71 18.48
CA SER A 71 -19.96 -20.97 18.63
C SER A 71 -19.57 -21.96 17.52
N PRO A 72 -19.68 -23.28 17.74
CA PRO A 72 -19.37 -24.27 16.71
C PRO A 72 -20.13 -24.06 15.39
N ALA A 73 -21.37 -23.57 15.47
CA ALA A 73 -22.18 -23.27 14.29
C ALA A 73 -21.64 -22.07 13.49
N GLU A 74 -21.12 -21.06 14.17
CA GLU A 74 -20.51 -19.88 13.53
C GLU A 74 -19.15 -20.24 12.91
N GLU A 75 -18.36 -21.10 13.56
CA GLU A 75 -17.10 -21.61 13.01
C GLU A 75 -17.34 -22.41 11.71
N ASP A 76 -18.32 -23.32 11.72
CA ASP A 76 -18.68 -24.13 10.54
C ASP A 76 -19.17 -23.25 9.39
N GLN A 77 -19.98 -22.23 9.69
CA GLN A 77 -20.44 -21.27 8.70
C GLN A 77 -19.27 -20.49 8.10
N MET A 78 -18.32 -20.05 8.93
CA MET A 78 -17.16 -19.29 8.46
C MET A 78 -16.23 -20.17 7.62
N ARG A 79 -16.00 -21.41 8.06
CA ARG A 79 -15.23 -22.42 7.32
C ARG A 79 -15.84 -22.69 5.93
N ALA A 80 -17.16 -22.75 5.82
CA ALA A 80 -17.84 -22.94 4.54
C ALA A 80 -17.60 -21.78 3.55
N PHE A 81 -17.28 -20.57 4.05
CA PHE A 81 -16.92 -19.43 3.22
C PHE A 81 -15.46 -19.47 2.74
N PHE A 82 -14.57 -20.15 3.49
CA PHE A 82 -13.15 -20.31 3.16
C PHE A 82 -12.92 -21.37 2.07
N THR A 83 -13.49 -21.14 0.89
CA THR A 83 -13.13 -21.89 -0.32
C THR A 83 -12.06 -21.13 -1.10
N ARG A 84 -11.25 -21.86 -1.88
CA ARG A 84 -10.25 -21.25 -2.76
C ARG A 84 -10.86 -20.20 -3.70
N SER A 85 -12.03 -20.51 -4.28
CA SER A 85 -12.75 -19.60 -5.17
C SER A 85 -13.19 -18.32 -4.45
N SER A 86 -13.82 -18.47 -3.29
CA SER A 86 -14.27 -17.34 -2.48
C SER A 86 -13.10 -16.43 -2.09
N LEU A 87 -12.03 -17.01 -1.55
CA LEU A 87 -10.83 -16.29 -1.16
C LEU A 87 -10.16 -15.57 -2.31
N MET A 88 -10.05 -16.23 -3.46
CA MET A 88 -9.43 -15.63 -4.64
C MET A 88 -10.22 -14.39 -5.09
N TRP A 89 -11.54 -14.52 -5.24
CA TRP A 89 -12.36 -13.39 -5.66
C TRP A 89 -12.43 -12.29 -4.61
N SER A 90 -12.55 -12.62 -3.33
CA SER A 90 -12.59 -11.62 -2.26
C SER A 90 -11.29 -10.82 -2.17
N GLN A 91 -10.13 -11.49 -2.29
CA GLN A 91 -8.83 -10.82 -2.25
C GLN A 91 -8.58 -9.99 -3.51
N LEU A 92 -8.88 -10.51 -4.71
CA LEU A 92 -8.65 -9.77 -5.96
C LEU A 92 -9.56 -8.54 -6.07
N ILE A 93 -10.86 -8.70 -5.80
CA ILE A 93 -11.83 -7.60 -5.82
C ILE A 93 -11.49 -6.59 -4.71
N GLY A 94 -11.24 -7.09 -3.51
CA GLY A 94 -10.87 -6.27 -2.35
C GLY A 94 -9.63 -5.42 -2.64
N ALA A 95 -8.53 -6.04 -3.10
CA ALA A 95 -7.30 -5.33 -3.42
C ALA A 95 -7.47 -4.32 -4.55
N PHE A 96 -8.20 -4.67 -5.61
CA PHE A 96 -8.46 -3.78 -6.74
C PHE A 96 -9.16 -2.48 -6.31
N PHE A 97 -10.28 -2.61 -5.59
CA PHE A 97 -11.04 -1.44 -5.16
C PHE A 97 -10.36 -0.70 -4.01
N ALA A 98 -9.74 -1.40 -3.06
CA ALA A 98 -9.04 -0.76 -1.95
C ALA A 98 -7.93 0.16 -2.44
N LEU A 99 -7.10 -0.28 -3.41
CA LEU A 99 -6.04 0.55 -3.97
C LEU A 99 -6.58 1.81 -4.67
N ILE A 100 -7.63 1.67 -5.47
CA ILE A 100 -8.28 2.81 -6.16
C ILE A 100 -8.83 3.80 -5.14
N ILE A 101 -9.57 3.31 -4.14
CA ILE A 101 -10.23 4.15 -3.14
C ILE A 101 -9.20 4.85 -2.26
N ILE A 102 -8.17 4.16 -1.76
CA ILE A 102 -7.13 4.74 -0.91
C ILE A 102 -6.36 5.83 -1.67
N ASN A 103 -5.98 5.58 -2.92
CA ASN A 103 -5.33 6.60 -3.76
C ASN A 103 -6.25 7.80 -4.01
N ALA A 104 -7.55 7.58 -4.21
CA ALA A 104 -8.53 8.65 -4.37
C ALA A 104 -8.69 9.49 -3.09
N ILE A 105 -8.81 8.85 -1.92
CA ILE A 105 -8.88 9.54 -0.63
C ILE A 105 -7.62 10.37 -0.41
N TYR A 106 -6.44 9.82 -0.71
CA TYR A 106 -5.18 10.55 -0.57
C TYR A 106 -5.09 11.72 -1.55
N ALA A 107 -5.58 11.57 -2.78
CA ALA A 107 -5.67 12.66 -3.75
C ALA A 107 -6.61 13.78 -3.32
N VAL A 108 -7.76 13.44 -2.71
CA VAL A 108 -8.66 14.44 -2.09
C VAL A 108 -7.92 15.19 -0.99
N TYR A 109 -7.24 14.46 -0.10
CA TYR A 109 -6.45 15.07 0.96
C TYR A 109 -5.41 16.06 0.40
N LEU A 110 -4.59 15.63 -0.56
CA LEU A 110 -3.54 16.48 -1.15
C LEU A 110 -4.12 17.70 -1.87
N ASN A 111 -5.21 17.52 -2.63
CA ASN A 111 -5.90 18.63 -3.28
C ASN A 111 -6.34 19.68 -2.25
N LEU A 112 -6.99 19.26 -1.17
CA LEU A 112 -7.45 20.17 -0.11
C LEU A 112 -6.27 20.81 0.65
N ALA A 113 -5.26 20.02 1.03
CA ALA A 113 -4.11 20.47 1.81
C ALA A 113 -3.20 21.44 1.05
N THR A 114 -3.21 21.38 -0.28
CA THR A 114 -2.40 22.25 -1.16
C THR A 114 -3.20 23.39 -1.79
N ARG A 115 -4.52 23.47 -1.54
CA ARG A 115 -5.40 24.49 -2.11
C ARG A 115 -5.03 25.93 -1.75
N ALA A 116 -4.37 26.13 -0.61
CA ALA A 116 -3.90 27.44 -0.15
C ALA A 116 -2.58 27.90 -0.81
N ASP A 117 -2.10 27.19 -1.82
CA ASP A 117 -0.94 27.62 -2.62
C ASP A 117 -1.37 28.68 -3.65
N ASP A 118 -0.74 29.84 -3.65
CA ASP A 118 -1.11 30.92 -4.59
C ASP A 118 -0.73 30.56 -6.05
N SER A 119 0.21 29.64 -6.24
CA SER A 119 0.58 29.06 -7.54
C SER A 119 -0.22 27.80 -7.92
N HIS A 120 -1.34 27.55 -7.27
CA HIS A 120 -2.09 26.30 -7.43
C HIS A 120 -2.61 26.12 -8.88
N VAL A 121 -2.06 25.11 -9.56
CA VAL A 121 -2.47 24.69 -10.92
C VAL A 121 -2.95 23.24 -10.98
N PHE A 122 -2.72 22.44 -9.93
CA PHE A 122 -2.98 20.99 -9.92
C PHE A 122 -4.30 20.64 -9.22
N GLY A 123 -5.20 20.00 -9.96
CA GLY A 123 -6.50 19.56 -9.48
C GLY A 123 -6.49 18.12 -8.91
N PHE A 124 -7.69 17.61 -8.61
CA PHE A 124 -7.86 16.26 -8.04
C PHE A 124 -7.23 15.17 -8.90
N THR A 125 -7.44 15.21 -10.22
CA THR A 125 -6.93 14.20 -11.15
C THR A 125 -5.42 14.17 -11.21
N ASP A 126 -4.77 15.32 -11.02
CA ASP A 126 -3.31 15.42 -10.97
C ASP A 126 -2.78 14.78 -9.69
N TRP A 127 -3.39 15.09 -8.53
CA TRP A 127 -3.05 14.46 -7.25
C TRP A 127 -3.38 12.96 -7.19
N TYR A 128 -4.38 12.51 -7.96
CA TYR A 128 -4.68 11.10 -8.13
C TYR A 128 -3.63 10.40 -9.00
N GLY A 129 -3.19 11.04 -10.09
CA GLY A 129 -2.05 10.55 -10.85
C GLY A 129 -0.77 10.51 -10.01
N PHE A 130 -0.55 11.52 -9.18
CA PHE A 130 0.58 11.64 -8.26
C PHE A 130 0.65 10.49 -7.25
N SER A 131 -0.49 10.09 -6.67
CA SER A 131 -0.51 9.06 -5.63
C SER A 131 -0.03 7.70 -6.13
N TRP A 132 -0.23 7.39 -7.43
CA TRP A 132 0.32 6.18 -8.05
C TRP A 132 1.86 6.21 -8.13
N TRP A 133 2.47 7.36 -8.42
CA TRP A 133 3.92 7.53 -8.37
C TRP A 133 4.47 7.37 -6.96
N VAL A 134 3.77 7.92 -5.97
CA VAL A 134 4.11 7.74 -4.54
C VAL A 134 4.01 6.26 -4.12
N SER A 135 3.14 5.49 -4.77
CA SER A 135 2.94 4.06 -4.51
C SER A 135 3.97 3.14 -5.17
N MET A 136 4.86 3.65 -6.02
CA MET A 136 5.87 2.83 -6.72
C MET A 136 6.78 1.97 -5.82
N PRO A 137 7.15 2.38 -4.60
CA PRO A 137 7.87 1.50 -3.66
C PRO A 137 7.20 0.14 -3.42
N TYR A 138 5.87 0.04 -3.52
CA TYR A 138 5.15 -1.24 -3.43
C TYR A 138 5.54 -2.26 -4.51
N VAL A 139 6.04 -1.79 -5.66
CA VAL A 139 6.52 -2.70 -6.71
C VAL A 139 7.74 -3.47 -6.24
N ILE A 140 8.68 -2.79 -5.60
CA ILE A 140 9.90 -3.43 -5.08
C ILE A 140 9.54 -4.40 -3.95
N THR A 141 8.73 -3.98 -2.99
CA THR A 141 8.38 -4.83 -1.85
C THR A 141 7.45 -5.98 -2.23
N GLY A 142 6.57 -5.78 -3.21
CA GLY A 142 5.77 -6.85 -3.81
C GLY A 142 6.61 -7.89 -4.54
N LEU A 143 7.68 -7.48 -5.22
CA LEU A 143 8.65 -8.42 -5.81
C LEU A 143 9.41 -9.23 -4.75
N LEU A 144 9.70 -8.65 -3.58
CA LEU A 144 10.25 -9.41 -2.45
C LEU A 144 9.26 -10.44 -1.91
N GLY A 145 7.98 -10.05 -1.76
CA GLY A 145 6.92 -10.98 -1.37
C GLY A 145 6.73 -12.12 -2.40
N LEU A 146 6.81 -11.79 -3.68
CA LEU A 146 6.78 -12.78 -4.77
C LEU A 146 7.97 -13.75 -4.67
N ALA A 147 9.18 -13.22 -4.41
CA ALA A 147 10.36 -14.07 -4.24
C ALA A 147 10.17 -15.05 -3.07
N ILE A 148 9.66 -14.59 -1.92
CA ILE A 148 9.38 -15.47 -0.77
C ILE A 148 8.39 -16.57 -1.16
N LEU A 149 7.31 -16.22 -1.87
CA LEU A 149 6.31 -17.19 -2.31
C LEU A 149 6.87 -18.22 -3.31
N LEU A 150 7.80 -17.81 -4.18
CA LEU A 150 8.44 -18.69 -5.16
C LEU A 150 9.47 -19.66 -4.55
N PHE A 151 10.08 -19.29 -3.43
CA PHE A 151 11.14 -20.08 -2.81
C PHE A 151 10.69 -20.85 -1.56
N THR A 152 9.52 -20.55 -1.01
CA THR A 152 8.96 -21.33 0.09
C THR A 152 8.42 -22.68 -0.40
N ASN A 153 8.67 -23.73 0.39
CA ASN A 153 8.09 -25.06 0.18
C ASN A 153 6.95 -25.36 1.17
N ASP A 154 6.71 -24.46 2.12
CA ASP A 154 5.65 -24.60 3.11
C ASP A 154 4.39 -23.87 2.65
N HIS A 155 3.30 -24.61 2.49
CA HIS A 155 1.99 -24.10 2.10
C HIS A 155 1.23 -23.44 3.26
N GLN A 156 1.70 -23.56 4.50
CA GLN A 156 1.15 -22.93 5.70
C GLN A 156 1.81 -21.56 5.97
N ILE A 157 1.72 -20.67 4.98
CA ILE A 157 2.42 -19.39 4.98
C ILE A 157 1.48 -18.24 5.36
N SER A 158 1.85 -17.47 6.38
CA SER A 158 1.07 -16.29 6.83
C SER A 158 0.98 -15.22 5.71
N PRO A 159 -0.15 -14.50 5.58
CA PRO A 159 -0.27 -13.34 4.71
C PRO A 159 0.79 -12.27 4.94
N ALA A 160 1.40 -12.21 6.13
CA ALA A 160 2.49 -11.29 6.42
C ALA A 160 3.68 -11.48 5.46
N ALA A 161 3.88 -12.68 4.92
CA ALA A 161 4.91 -12.98 3.93
C ALA A 161 4.75 -12.21 2.61
N LEU A 162 3.55 -11.73 2.30
CA LEU A 162 3.29 -10.90 1.12
C LEU A 162 3.80 -9.45 1.29
N ALA A 163 4.13 -9.06 2.52
CA ALA A 163 4.70 -7.75 2.84
C ALA A 163 5.92 -7.95 3.76
N PRO A 164 7.04 -8.44 3.24
CA PRO A 164 8.20 -8.83 4.05
C PRO A 164 8.94 -7.66 4.72
N THR A 165 8.61 -6.43 4.34
CA THR A 165 9.09 -5.19 4.95
C THR A 165 8.21 -4.70 6.10
N SER A 166 7.13 -5.41 6.42
CA SER A 166 6.24 -5.10 7.54
C SER A 166 6.85 -5.48 8.88
N LEU A 167 6.51 -4.75 9.93
CA LEU A 167 6.91 -5.11 11.29
C LEU A 167 6.31 -6.46 11.71
N SER A 168 5.10 -6.81 11.24
CA SER A 168 4.50 -8.11 11.55
C SER A 168 5.37 -9.25 11.02
N TYR A 169 5.88 -9.15 9.79
CA TYR A 169 6.78 -10.15 9.22
C TYR A 169 8.14 -10.15 9.92
N ILE A 170 8.77 -8.97 10.08
CA ILE A 170 10.12 -8.85 10.64
C ILE A 170 10.19 -9.33 12.10
N LEU A 171 9.17 -9.01 12.89
CA LEU A 171 9.07 -9.40 14.31
C LEU A 171 8.32 -10.71 14.51
N SER A 172 7.88 -11.37 13.42
CA SER A 172 7.09 -12.60 13.46
C SER A 172 5.86 -12.50 14.38
N VAL A 173 5.14 -11.37 14.30
CA VAL A 173 3.92 -11.13 15.07
C VAL A 173 2.85 -12.13 14.62
N PRO A 174 2.29 -12.95 15.52
CA PRO A 174 1.23 -13.90 15.20
C PRO A 174 -0.06 -13.22 14.74
N MET A 175 -0.86 -13.88 13.88
CA MET A 175 -2.12 -13.31 13.36
C MET A 175 -3.23 -13.16 14.40
N ASP A 176 -3.19 -13.96 15.46
CA ASP A 176 -4.10 -13.90 16.61
C ASP A 176 -3.68 -12.81 17.62
N SER A 177 -2.59 -12.10 17.38
CA SER A 177 -2.20 -10.94 18.19
C SER A 177 -2.99 -9.70 17.80
N GLU A 178 -3.49 -8.96 18.78
CA GLU A 178 -4.11 -7.63 18.60
C GLU A 178 -3.17 -6.62 17.93
N TRP A 179 -1.85 -6.82 18.06
CA TRP A 179 -0.82 -5.99 17.44
C TRP A 179 -0.57 -6.32 15.97
N PHE A 180 -1.06 -7.47 15.48
CA PHE A 180 -0.75 -7.97 14.14
C PHE A 180 -1.06 -6.94 13.06
N ALA A 181 -2.29 -6.41 13.04
CA ALA A 181 -2.74 -5.49 12.00
C ALA A 181 -1.96 -4.17 12.04
N PHE A 182 -1.63 -3.65 13.22
CA PHE A 182 -0.83 -2.44 13.38
C PHE A 182 0.61 -2.65 12.89
N CYS A 183 1.25 -3.74 13.31
CA CYS A 183 2.59 -4.11 12.84
C CYS A 183 2.61 -4.42 11.34
N GLN A 184 1.53 -5.00 10.80
CA GLN A 184 1.36 -5.27 9.37
C GLN A 184 1.28 -3.98 8.54
N ALA A 185 0.65 -2.94 9.09
CA ALA A 185 0.49 -1.65 8.43
C ALA A 185 1.79 -0.82 8.44
N ILE A 186 2.68 -0.99 9.43
CA ILE A 186 3.97 -0.30 9.48
C ILE A 186 4.99 -1.05 8.63
N ARG A 187 5.38 -0.46 7.51
CA ARG A 187 6.24 -1.10 6.50
C ARG A 187 7.29 -0.12 5.99
N LEU A 188 8.43 -0.63 5.51
CA LEU A 188 9.50 0.24 4.98
C LEU A 188 9.00 1.21 3.90
N GLU A 189 8.16 0.72 3.00
CA GLU A 189 7.62 1.49 1.88
C GLU A 189 6.67 2.61 2.28
N LEU A 190 6.12 2.58 3.50
CA LEU A 190 5.36 3.71 4.07
C LEU A 190 6.26 4.96 4.15
N PHE A 191 7.43 4.81 4.76
CA PHE A 191 8.39 5.90 4.94
C PHE A 191 8.95 6.38 3.60
N TRP A 192 9.14 5.45 2.67
CA TRP A 192 9.54 5.78 1.30
C TRP A 192 8.44 6.60 0.59
N GLY A 193 7.18 6.19 0.70
CA GLY A 193 6.03 6.90 0.15
C GLY A 193 5.90 8.32 0.74
N ILE A 194 6.08 8.48 2.06
CA ILE A 194 6.08 9.80 2.71
C ILE A 194 7.19 10.69 2.12
N TYR A 195 8.40 10.15 1.96
CA TYR A 195 9.50 10.88 1.32
C TYR A 195 9.16 11.30 -0.12
N LEU A 196 8.63 10.39 -0.93
CA LEU A 196 8.23 10.69 -2.31
C LEU A 196 7.13 11.76 -2.36
N ALA A 197 6.14 11.67 -1.47
CA ALA A 197 5.08 12.67 -1.35
C ALA A 197 5.64 14.05 -0.99
N MET A 198 6.54 14.13 0.00
CA MET A 198 7.20 15.38 0.37
C MET A 198 7.97 15.99 -0.82
N VAL A 199 8.77 15.18 -1.52
CA VAL A 199 9.52 15.64 -2.70
C VAL A 199 8.56 16.15 -3.77
N GLY A 200 7.53 15.38 -4.08
CA GLY A 200 6.58 15.71 -5.12
C GLY A 200 5.74 16.95 -4.82
N ILE A 201 5.23 17.09 -3.59
CA ILE A 201 4.54 18.32 -3.14
C ILE A 201 5.46 19.53 -3.26
N SER A 202 6.74 19.38 -2.90
CA SER A 202 7.73 20.46 -3.03
C SER A 202 8.04 20.84 -4.49
N GLN A 203 7.79 19.95 -5.45
CA GLN A 203 7.95 20.23 -6.89
C GLN A 203 6.68 20.86 -7.48
N TRP A 204 5.51 20.52 -6.95
CA TRP A 204 4.22 20.91 -7.51
C TRP A 204 3.60 22.15 -6.86
N THR A 205 4.17 22.63 -5.76
CA THR A 205 3.67 23.80 -5.01
C THR A 205 4.80 24.76 -4.69
N SER A 206 4.47 26.00 -4.33
CA SER A 206 5.46 26.98 -3.85
C SER A 206 5.88 26.77 -2.38
N PHE A 207 5.37 25.72 -1.73
CA PHE A 207 5.57 25.49 -0.30
C PHE A 207 7.02 25.20 0.06
N SER A 208 7.42 25.63 1.26
CA SER A 208 8.71 25.23 1.82
C SER A 208 8.77 23.72 2.02
N LYS A 209 9.99 23.15 1.99
CA LYS A 209 10.21 21.71 2.24
C LYS A 209 9.61 21.26 3.58
N GLN A 210 9.65 22.12 4.60
CA GLN A 210 9.05 21.83 5.90
C GLN A 210 7.52 21.70 5.81
N LYS A 211 6.85 22.63 5.12
CA LYS A 211 5.39 22.55 4.93
C LYS A 211 5.01 21.33 4.10
N ALA A 212 5.77 21.02 3.04
CA ALA A 212 5.58 19.80 2.25
C ALA A 212 5.75 18.53 3.08
N ALA A 213 6.75 18.48 3.96
CA ALA A 213 6.98 17.35 4.86
C ALA A 213 5.83 17.16 5.86
N ILE A 214 5.34 18.25 6.44
CA ILE A 214 4.17 18.23 7.34
C ILE A 214 2.96 17.67 6.60
N ILE A 215 2.65 18.18 5.40
CA ILE A 215 1.51 17.70 4.59
C ILE A 215 1.68 16.22 4.23
N ALA A 216 2.87 15.79 3.80
CA ALA A 216 3.12 14.40 3.44
C ALA A 216 2.98 13.43 4.62
N THR A 217 3.35 13.86 5.84
CA THR A 217 3.43 12.99 7.02
C THR A 217 2.15 13.01 7.86
N ALA A 218 1.40 14.11 7.86
CA ALA A 218 0.22 14.32 8.68
C ALA A 218 -0.84 13.19 8.64
N PRO A 219 -1.28 12.66 7.48
CA PRO A 219 -2.33 11.64 7.47
C PRO A 219 -1.88 10.37 8.20
N TYR A 220 -0.63 9.97 7.99
CA TYR A 220 -0.06 8.80 8.65
C TYR A 220 0.10 9.02 10.15
N LEU A 221 0.69 10.15 10.57
CA LEU A 221 0.83 10.45 12.00
C LEU A 221 -0.51 10.42 12.72
N ILE A 222 -1.56 10.99 12.13
CA ILE A 222 -2.90 11.00 12.71
C ILE A 222 -3.44 9.56 12.82
N ILE A 223 -3.45 8.81 11.73
CA ILE A 223 -4.01 7.45 11.69
C ILE A 223 -3.28 6.51 12.66
N TYR A 224 -1.94 6.45 12.58
CA TYR A 224 -1.16 5.54 13.43
C TYR A 224 -1.16 5.96 14.90
N SER A 225 -1.23 7.26 15.21
CA SER A 225 -1.33 7.70 16.62
C SER A 225 -2.67 7.33 17.23
N ILE A 226 -3.78 7.54 16.50
CA ILE A 226 -5.11 7.14 16.95
C ILE A 226 -5.17 5.62 17.17
N TRP A 227 -4.64 4.85 16.22
CA TRP A 227 -4.62 3.39 16.32
C TRP A 227 -3.75 2.91 17.49
N LEU A 228 -2.56 3.49 17.68
CA LEU A 228 -1.70 3.16 18.81
C LEU A 228 -2.37 3.47 20.15
N VAL A 229 -3.02 4.62 20.28
CA VAL A 229 -3.78 4.97 21.49
C VAL A 229 -4.91 3.97 21.74
N ALA A 230 -5.63 3.57 20.69
CA ALA A 230 -6.68 2.56 20.83
C ALA A 230 -6.14 1.21 21.32
N LEU A 231 -5.01 0.74 20.78
CA LEU A 231 -4.35 -0.51 21.21
C LEU A 231 -3.77 -0.48 22.63
N LEU A 232 -3.47 0.71 23.15
CA LEU A 232 -2.95 0.85 24.51
C LEU A 232 -4.06 1.09 25.55
N ALA A 233 -5.24 1.51 25.11
CA ALA A 233 -6.35 1.89 25.97
C ALA A 233 -7.40 0.79 26.14
N PHE A 234 -7.50 -0.11 25.17
CA PHE A 234 -8.44 -1.23 25.12
C PHE A 234 -7.67 -2.53 24.97
#